data_AF-A0A9X8LWT5-F1
#
_entry.id   AF-A0A9X8LWT5-F1
#
_cell.length_a   1.000
_cell.length_b   1.000
_cell.length_c   1.000
_cell.angle_alpha   90.00
_cell.angle_beta   90.00
_cell.angle_gamma   90.00
#
_symmetry.space_group_name_H-M   'P 1'
#
loop_
_entity.id
_entity.type
_entity.pdbx_description
1 polymer ?
#
loop_
_entity_poly.entity_id
_entity_poly.type
_entity_poly.pdbx_seq_one_letter_code
_entity_poly.pdbx_strand_id
1 'polypeptide(L)'
;MNNSVKSTIISMSLLKDYDLVPFLIIALGTAKHVHDLVDSCHDEREQEYYEAYRRSGFYIPKLHNGYTVSNQQRIKKVVGMLQWAIDNEDDTNIIKLMKKGYRLAYNYVLQKKDSVILHEFLNDKYRKNFAKNTYEDSYTFSQMHYISYVSVVMYSTIRQNKELVINSMLKETLGEMVGGDSMKFPITIMEAISDVEECYKNEEIVKLFNEYEIAFKQKNHVLEDIIGYLTDKEKRIFKKLHSQDMEQADFDYKVARQGKMKFHSMVSAWVQYMGINYKDLKMNIVFSKEDLVRLFATYTFFKKEFSIRDDKYKDIIIFSFLNIWAISKEYEYTKNKYLEDIKEEYYEELSSIKNELLLQTEQLATKQAETQDKQQVIEEENKLLREENEALKRKIKRHEQQLQEVKQNSTELLALRELLFDLENKEETLQCRNLHIEEQYEDRLQYLNSKKCAIVGGHPDWQNKIKKDISSFLFINVDEKGRNLSFLNNMDAVFIKTTYLNHSLYYKVINAVNMSGVPIFYLNRTDNIELTINEINERLSSQISAN
;
A
#
# COMPACT_ATOMS: atom_id res chain seq x y z
N MET A 1 -12.14 -40.62 -7.61
CA MET A 1 -13.38 -39.84 -7.37
C MET A 1 -13.53 -39.64 -5.86
N ASN A 2 -13.28 -38.41 -5.43
CA ASN A 2 -13.63 -37.73 -4.17
C ASN A 2 -13.86 -38.57 -2.91
N ASN A 3 -12.78 -38.86 -2.18
CA ASN A 3 -12.84 -38.94 -0.71
C ASN A 3 -12.68 -37.52 -0.16
N SER A 4 -13.77 -36.78 -0.05
CA SER A 4 -13.79 -35.57 0.77
C SER A 4 -13.74 -36.02 2.24
N VAL A 5 -12.58 -35.83 2.85
CA VAL A 5 -12.45 -35.75 4.31
C VAL A 5 -13.30 -34.57 4.73
N LYS A 6 -14.56 -34.82 5.10
CA LYS A 6 -15.37 -33.85 5.82
C LYS A 6 -14.66 -33.62 7.16
N SER A 7 -13.98 -32.48 7.28
CA SER A 7 -13.54 -31.93 8.56
C SER A 7 -14.76 -31.98 9.48
N THR A 8 -14.60 -32.73 10.57
CA THR A 8 -15.65 -32.85 11.56
C THR A 8 -15.69 -31.53 12.28
N ILE A 9 -16.80 -30.80 12.11
CA ILE A 9 -17.20 -29.64 12.92
C ILE A 9 -16.74 -29.93 14.34
N ILE A 10 -15.75 -29.16 14.83
CA ILE A 10 -15.31 -29.24 16.22
C ILE A 10 -16.54 -28.85 17.05
N SER A 11 -17.34 -29.82 17.49
CA SER A 11 -18.54 -29.55 18.27
C SER A 11 -18.11 -29.14 19.68
N MET A 12 -17.85 -27.83 19.80
CA MET A 12 -17.51 -27.15 21.03
C MET A 12 -18.50 -27.36 22.19
N SER A 13 -19.70 -27.87 21.93
CA SER A 13 -20.66 -28.22 22.97
C SER A 13 -20.04 -29.20 23.98
N LEU A 14 -19.31 -30.22 23.52
CA LEU A 14 -18.68 -31.21 24.40
C LEU A 14 -17.42 -30.71 25.13
N LEU A 15 -16.69 -29.72 24.60
CA LEU A 15 -15.50 -29.15 25.25
C LEU A 15 -15.86 -28.13 26.33
N LYS A 16 -17.00 -27.44 26.19
CA LYS A 16 -17.54 -26.53 27.20
C LYS A 16 -18.13 -27.28 28.40
N ASP A 17 -18.69 -28.47 28.21
CA ASP A 17 -19.31 -29.25 29.29
C ASP A 17 -18.32 -29.72 30.39
N TYR A 18 -17.00 -29.65 30.15
CA TYR A 18 -15.98 -30.12 31.11
C TYR A 18 -15.01 -29.03 31.60
N ASP A 19 -15.08 -27.77 31.15
CA ASP A 19 -14.17 -26.68 31.59
C ASP A 19 -12.65 -26.99 31.50
N LEU A 20 -12.23 -27.84 30.57
CA LEU A 20 -10.84 -28.32 30.47
C LEU A 20 -9.97 -27.57 29.46
N VAL A 21 -10.57 -26.74 28.63
CA VAL A 21 -9.86 -25.91 27.65
C VAL A 21 -8.78 -25.03 28.32
N PRO A 22 -9.04 -24.34 29.45
CA PRO A 22 -8.02 -23.56 30.14
C PRO A 22 -6.81 -24.41 30.55
N PHE A 23 -7.04 -25.65 30.99
CA PHE A 23 -5.98 -26.56 31.40
C PHE A 23 -5.17 -27.13 30.23
N LEU A 24 -5.80 -27.35 29.07
CA LEU A 24 -5.08 -27.67 27.83
C LEU A 24 -4.16 -26.53 27.41
N ILE A 25 -4.66 -25.29 27.47
CA ILE A 25 -3.88 -24.09 27.14
C ILE A 25 -2.65 -24.00 28.05
N ILE A 26 -2.86 -24.16 29.36
CA ILE A 26 -1.76 -24.20 30.34
C ILE A 26 -0.79 -25.33 30.01
N ALA A 27 -1.30 -26.53 29.74
CA ALA A 27 -0.47 -27.70 29.44
C ALA A 27 0.48 -27.43 28.27
N LEU A 28 -0.02 -26.87 27.17
CA LEU A 28 0.78 -26.57 25.98
C LEU A 28 1.67 -25.33 26.18
N GLY A 29 1.17 -24.30 26.88
CA GLY A 29 1.87 -23.04 27.08
C GLY A 29 2.98 -23.07 28.15
N THR A 30 3.00 -24.07 29.02
CA THR A 30 3.99 -24.20 30.12
C THR A 30 5.01 -25.31 29.93
N ALA A 31 4.80 -26.18 28.93
CA ALA A 31 5.70 -27.28 28.63
C ALA A 31 7.02 -26.75 28.02
N LYS A 32 8.06 -26.58 28.86
CA LYS A 32 9.33 -25.95 28.48
C LYS A 32 9.96 -26.50 27.19
N HIS A 33 9.93 -27.81 26.97
CA HIS A 33 10.48 -28.45 25.77
C HIS A 33 9.66 -28.20 24.49
N VAL A 34 8.47 -27.63 24.61
CA VAL A 34 7.56 -27.28 23.51
C VAL A 34 7.65 -25.80 23.15
N HIS A 35 8.23 -24.96 24.03
CA HIS A 35 8.25 -23.50 23.89
C HIS A 35 8.68 -23.00 22.51
N ASP A 36 9.82 -23.45 21.99
CA ASP A 36 10.30 -23.05 20.65
C ASP A 36 9.32 -23.43 19.54
N LEU A 37 8.59 -24.53 19.70
CA LEU A 37 7.57 -24.96 18.74
C LEU A 37 6.29 -24.12 18.87
N VAL A 38 5.90 -23.71 20.08
CA VAL A 38 4.79 -22.76 20.27
C VAL A 38 5.12 -21.45 19.57
N ASP A 39 6.34 -20.95 19.78
CA ASP A 39 6.80 -19.71 19.17
C ASP A 39 6.82 -19.85 17.64
N SER A 40 7.49 -20.86 17.08
CA SER A 40 7.54 -21.06 15.63
C SER A 40 6.16 -21.25 14.99
N CYS A 41 5.27 -22.02 15.63
CA CYS A 41 3.92 -22.22 15.10
C CYS A 41 3.08 -20.96 15.17
N HIS A 42 3.23 -20.15 16.22
CA HIS A 42 2.51 -18.88 16.32
C HIS A 42 3.01 -17.88 15.26
N ASP A 43 4.31 -17.83 15.03
CA ASP A 43 4.92 -16.88 14.09
C ASP A 43 4.51 -17.16 12.63
N GLU A 44 4.08 -18.38 12.29
CA GLU A 44 3.50 -18.72 10.97
C GLU A 44 2.29 -17.84 10.60
N ARG A 45 1.50 -17.41 11.60
CA ARG A 45 0.26 -16.62 11.43
C ARG A 45 0.08 -15.62 12.57
N GLU A 46 1.15 -14.92 12.92
CA GLU A 46 1.26 -14.14 14.15
C GLU A 46 0.06 -13.20 14.36
N GLN A 47 -0.31 -12.42 13.33
CA GLN A 47 -1.42 -11.47 13.40
C GLN A 47 -2.77 -12.17 13.58
N GLU A 48 -3.04 -13.22 12.80
CA GLU A 48 -4.33 -13.93 12.86
C GLU A 48 -4.54 -14.59 14.23
N TYR A 49 -3.48 -15.17 14.80
CA TYR A 49 -3.52 -15.75 16.14
C TYR A 49 -3.67 -14.70 17.23
N TYR A 50 -3.01 -13.54 17.09
CA TYR A 50 -3.19 -12.45 18.03
C TYR A 50 -4.62 -11.89 18.02
N GLU A 51 -5.19 -11.66 16.82
CA GLU A 51 -6.59 -11.24 16.67
C GLU A 51 -7.57 -12.29 17.23
N ALA A 52 -7.27 -13.57 17.04
CA ALA A 52 -8.03 -14.67 17.63
C ALA A 52 -7.93 -14.68 19.16
N TYR A 53 -6.75 -14.41 19.72
CA TYR A 53 -6.56 -14.26 21.16
C TYR A 53 -7.45 -13.14 21.73
N ARG A 54 -7.47 -11.95 21.10
CA ARG A 54 -8.25 -10.80 21.61
C ARG A 54 -9.75 -11.04 21.68
N ARG A 55 -10.30 -11.86 20.77
CA ARG A 55 -11.73 -12.24 20.77
C ARG A 55 -12.03 -13.52 21.56
N SER A 56 -11.00 -14.24 22.03
CA SER A 56 -11.18 -15.54 22.66
C SER A 56 -11.74 -15.43 24.08
N GLY A 57 -12.70 -16.29 24.40
CA GLY A 57 -13.21 -16.47 25.76
C GLY A 57 -12.41 -17.46 26.61
N PHE A 58 -11.32 -18.07 26.11
CA PHE A 58 -10.60 -19.11 26.85
C PHE A 58 -9.57 -18.57 27.84
N TYR A 59 -9.18 -17.31 27.72
CA TYR A 59 -8.23 -16.72 28.65
C TYR A 59 -8.93 -16.36 29.96
N ILE A 60 -8.57 -17.03 31.05
CA ILE A 60 -9.10 -16.78 32.39
C ILE A 60 -8.03 -16.06 33.21
N PRO A 61 -8.13 -14.73 33.44
CA PRO A 61 -7.08 -13.96 34.13
C PRO A 61 -6.70 -14.52 35.50
N LYS A 62 -7.69 -14.93 36.30
CA LYS A 62 -7.48 -15.51 37.64
C LYS A 62 -6.65 -16.81 37.62
N LEU A 63 -6.70 -17.56 36.52
CA LEU A 63 -5.99 -18.83 36.36
C LEU A 63 -4.64 -18.64 35.65
N HIS A 64 -4.60 -17.77 34.63
CA HIS A 64 -3.45 -17.65 33.73
C HIS A 64 -2.44 -16.58 34.15
N ASN A 65 -2.83 -15.55 34.91
CA ASN A 65 -1.92 -14.46 35.31
C ASN A 65 -0.89 -14.89 36.38
N GLY A 66 -1.14 -16.02 37.06
CA GLY A 66 -0.24 -16.55 38.09
C GLY A 66 1.06 -17.17 37.55
N TYR A 67 1.16 -17.36 36.22
CA TYR A 67 2.36 -17.91 35.60
C TYR A 67 3.44 -16.85 35.39
N THR A 68 4.70 -17.30 35.28
CA THR A 68 5.83 -16.44 34.90
C THR A 68 5.57 -15.77 33.55
N VAL A 69 6.10 -14.56 33.33
CA VAL A 69 6.03 -13.80 32.07
C VAL A 69 6.21 -14.71 30.83
N SER A 70 7.27 -15.51 30.80
CA SER A 70 7.61 -16.36 29.66
C SER A 70 6.55 -17.43 29.34
N ASN A 71 5.98 -18.04 30.38
CA ASN A 71 4.90 -19.02 30.22
C ASN A 71 3.58 -18.33 29.87
N GLN A 72 3.28 -17.19 30.50
CA GLN A 72 2.05 -16.44 30.24
C GLN A 72 1.99 -15.95 28.78
N GLN A 73 3.12 -15.51 28.20
CA GLN A 73 3.20 -15.20 26.77
C GLN A 73 2.78 -16.37 25.90
N ARG A 74 3.30 -17.57 26.19
CA ARG A 74 3.00 -18.77 25.41
C ARG A 74 1.59 -19.29 25.66
N ILE A 75 1.06 -19.16 26.87
CA ILE A 75 -0.35 -19.36 27.18
C ILE A 75 -1.21 -18.46 26.29
N LYS A 76 -0.93 -17.14 26.22
CA LYS A 76 -1.65 -16.21 25.32
C LYS A 76 -1.54 -16.64 23.85
N LYS A 77 -0.35 -17.03 23.38
CA LYS A 77 -0.15 -17.58 22.01
C LYS A 77 -1.01 -18.81 21.76
N VAL A 78 -1.01 -19.79 22.67
CA VAL A 78 -1.80 -21.02 22.55
C VAL A 78 -3.30 -20.72 22.58
N VAL A 79 -3.77 -19.75 23.36
CA VAL A 79 -5.17 -19.28 23.31
C VAL A 79 -5.51 -18.80 21.89
N GLY A 80 -4.67 -17.94 21.32
CA GLY A 80 -4.86 -17.44 19.96
C GLY A 80 -4.87 -18.55 18.91
N MET A 81 -3.90 -19.45 18.98
CA MET A 81 -3.81 -20.62 18.09
C MET A 81 -5.04 -21.53 18.22
N LEU A 82 -5.51 -21.77 19.43
CA LEU A 82 -6.68 -22.63 19.67
C LEU A 82 -7.97 -21.97 19.19
N GLN A 83 -8.15 -20.68 19.46
CA GLN A 83 -9.33 -19.93 18.97
C GLN A 83 -9.34 -19.91 17.44
N TRP A 84 -8.21 -19.59 16.81
CA TRP A 84 -8.10 -19.60 15.36
C TRP A 84 -8.36 -20.99 14.75
N ALA A 85 -7.85 -22.04 15.39
CA ALA A 85 -8.06 -23.42 14.95
C ALA A 85 -9.55 -23.80 14.96
N ILE A 86 -10.31 -23.26 15.91
CA ILE A 86 -11.75 -23.47 16.00
C ILE A 86 -12.48 -22.67 14.91
N ASP A 87 -12.10 -21.40 14.73
CA ASP A 87 -12.73 -20.52 13.74
C ASP A 87 -12.52 -21.02 12.29
N ASN A 88 -11.40 -21.70 12.02
CA ASN A 88 -11.01 -22.16 10.67
C ASN A 88 -11.09 -23.68 10.49
N GLU A 89 -11.55 -24.43 11.49
CA GLU A 89 -11.54 -25.91 11.51
C GLU A 89 -10.15 -26.54 11.22
N ASP A 90 -9.06 -25.86 11.56
CA ASP A 90 -7.68 -26.31 11.36
C ASP A 90 -6.86 -26.24 12.66
N ASP A 91 -6.71 -27.40 13.32
CA ASP A 91 -5.94 -27.55 14.54
C ASP A 91 -4.56 -28.19 14.32
N THR A 92 -4.03 -28.14 13.10
CA THR A 92 -2.75 -28.75 12.71
C THR A 92 -1.63 -28.35 13.67
N ASN A 93 -1.54 -27.06 14.01
CA ASN A 93 -0.50 -26.58 14.91
C ASN A 93 -0.73 -27.04 16.36
N ILE A 94 -1.97 -27.10 16.85
CA ILE A 94 -2.30 -27.67 18.17
C ILE A 94 -1.88 -29.16 18.24
N ILE A 95 -2.09 -29.94 17.18
CA ILE A 95 -1.62 -31.33 17.10
C ILE A 95 -0.10 -31.41 17.19
N LYS A 96 0.63 -30.56 16.44
CA LYS A 96 2.09 -30.54 16.48
C LYS A 96 2.56 -30.32 17.93
N LEU A 97 1.94 -29.38 18.65
CA LEU A 97 2.23 -29.13 20.06
C LEU A 97 1.94 -30.35 20.93
N MET A 98 0.77 -31.00 20.78
CA MET A 98 0.43 -32.20 21.56
C MET A 98 1.37 -33.38 21.27
N LYS A 99 1.74 -33.60 20.00
CA LYS A 99 2.66 -34.68 19.60
C LYS A 99 4.05 -34.50 20.20
N LYS A 100 4.55 -33.27 20.28
CA LYS A 100 5.86 -32.96 20.88
C LYS A 100 5.78 -32.93 22.41
N GLY A 101 4.77 -32.25 22.95
CA GLY A 101 4.61 -31.98 24.38
C GLY A 101 4.15 -33.18 25.20
N TYR A 102 3.20 -33.93 24.66
CA TYR A 102 2.41 -34.93 25.37
C TYR A 102 2.25 -36.20 24.53
N ARG A 103 3.35 -36.63 23.89
CA ARG A 103 3.41 -37.79 22.98
C ARG A 103 2.70 -39.03 23.53
N LEU A 104 2.88 -39.32 24.81
CA LEU A 104 2.30 -40.49 25.46
C LEU A 104 0.77 -40.41 25.56
N ALA A 105 0.21 -39.25 25.92
CA ALA A 105 -1.24 -39.03 25.92
C ALA A 105 -1.82 -39.10 24.50
N TYR A 106 -1.19 -38.39 23.56
CA TYR A 106 -1.66 -38.35 22.18
C TYR A 106 -1.67 -39.74 21.53
N ASN A 107 -0.58 -40.51 21.67
CA ASN A 107 -0.46 -41.85 21.11
C ASN A 107 -1.43 -42.84 21.76
N TYR A 108 -1.70 -42.70 23.05
CA TYR A 108 -2.69 -43.55 23.73
C TYR A 108 -4.07 -43.43 23.09
N VAL A 109 -4.53 -42.19 22.87
CA VAL A 109 -5.83 -41.95 22.22
C VAL A 109 -5.83 -42.48 20.79
N LEU A 110 -4.74 -42.26 20.05
CA LEU A 110 -4.61 -42.72 18.66
C LEU A 110 -4.73 -44.24 18.52
N GLN A 111 -4.23 -45.01 19.50
CA GLN A 111 -4.28 -46.48 19.51
C GLN A 111 -5.67 -47.06 19.81
N LYS A 112 -6.58 -46.27 20.39
CA LYS A 112 -7.94 -46.70 20.70
C LYS A 112 -8.83 -46.54 19.46
N LYS A 113 -9.79 -47.44 19.26
CA LYS A 113 -10.68 -47.42 18.09
C LYS A 113 -11.90 -46.55 18.34
N ASP A 114 -12.79 -47.00 19.24
CA ASP A 114 -14.11 -46.40 19.44
C ASP A 114 -14.22 -45.68 20.80
N SER A 115 -13.59 -46.23 21.85
CA SER A 115 -13.65 -45.67 23.21
C SER A 115 -12.27 -45.51 23.86
N VAL A 116 -12.13 -44.45 24.65
CA VAL A 116 -10.92 -44.10 25.40
C VAL A 116 -11.24 -44.17 26.87
N ILE A 117 -10.61 -45.11 27.57
CA ILE A 117 -10.78 -45.28 29.01
C ILE A 117 -9.72 -44.45 29.74
N LEU A 118 -10.13 -43.38 30.41
CA LEU A 118 -9.20 -42.47 31.07
C LEU A 118 -8.46 -43.14 32.24
N HIS A 119 -9.15 -43.99 32.99
CA HIS A 119 -8.54 -44.71 34.13
C HIS A 119 -7.40 -45.64 33.73
N GLU A 120 -7.54 -46.33 32.59
CA GLU A 120 -6.49 -47.21 32.04
C GLU A 120 -5.24 -46.41 31.70
N PHE A 121 -5.40 -45.24 31.06
CA PHE A 121 -4.29 -44.35 30.76
C PHE A 121 -3.50 -43.97 32.01
N LEU A 122 -4.22 -43.53 33.05
CA LEU A 122 -3.61 -42.99 34.26
C LEU A 122 -2.87 -44.08 35.06
N ASN A 123 -3.45 -45.27 35.17
CA ASN A 123 -2.84 -46.37 35.93
C ASN A 123 -1.76 -47.13 35.17
N ASP A 124 -1.98 -47.42 33.88
CA ASP A 124 -1.08 -48.30 33.14
C ASP A 124 -0.01 -47.57 32.34
N LYS A 125 -0.27 -46.33 31.92
CA LYS A 125 0.68 -45.57 31.08
C LYS A 125 1.31 -44.42 31.83
N TYR A 126 0.54 -43.63 32.59
CA TYR A 126 1.09 -42.49 33.33
C TYR A 126 1.90 -42.97 34.56
N ARG A 127 1.27 -43.70 35.50
CA ARG A 127 1.96 -44.15 36.72
C ARG A 127 3.18 -45.04 36.43
N LYS A 128 3.10 -45.95 35.45
CA LYS A 128 4.24 -46.84 35.13
C LYS A 128 5.45 -46.10 34.56
N ASN A 129 5.25 -45.02 33.80
CA ASN A 129 6.34 -44.28 33.16
C ASN A 129 6.86 -43.10 33.99
N PHE A 130 6.04 -42.52 34.86
CA PHE A 130 6.39 -41.28 35.57
C PHE A 130 6.41 -41.41 37.09
N ALA A 131 5.65 -42.31 37.72
CA ALA A 131 5.60 -42.43 39.18
C ALA A 131 6.71 -43.31 39.78
N LYS A 132 7.46 -44.07 38.97
CA LYS A 132 8.50 -45.01 39.45
C LYS A 132 9.92 -44.42 39.54
N ASN A 133 10.17 -43.22 39.01
CA ASN A 133 11.52 -42.67 38.83
C ASN A 133 11.88 -41.48 39.73
N THR A 134 11.15 -41.24 40.82
CA THR A 134 11.51 -40.19 41.80
C THR A 134 11.68 -40.85 43.16
N TYR A 135 12.95 -41.11 43.52
CA TYR A 135 13.36 -41.14 44.91
C TYR A 135 12.94 -39.80 45.54
N GLU A 136 12.39 -39.86 46.74
CA GLU A 136 11.92 -38.76 47.59
C GLU A 136 10.54 -38.17 47.25
N ASP A 137 9.66 -38.34 48.23
CA ASP A 137 8.41 -37.65 48.56
C ASP A 137 8.33 -36.16 48.16
N SER A 138 8.30 -35.88 46.87
CA SER A 138 7.88 -34.60 46.31
C SER A 138 6.44 -34.75 45.83
N TYR A 139 5.49 -34.48 46.73
CA TYR A 139 4.06 -34.29 46.41
C TYR A 139 3.81 -33.22 45.31
N THR A 140 4.85 -32.52 44.89
CA THR A 140 4.93 -31.50 43.84
C THR A 140 5.41 -32.02 42.47
N PHE A 141 5.61 -33.32 42.27
CA PHE A 141 5.49 -33.91 40.93
C PHE A 141 3.99 -33.89 40.55
N SER A 142 3.59 -32.78 39.95
CA SER A 142 2.42 -31.99 40.36
C SER A 142 1.07 -32.49 39.85
N GLN A 143 0.02 -32.30 40.64
CA GLN A 143 -1.38 -32.37 40.20
C GLN A 143 -1.60 -31.64 38.85
N MET A 144 -0.86 -30.54 38.60
CA MET A 144 -0.88 -29.83 37.32
C MET A 144 -0.33 -30.63 36.14
N HIS A 145 0.74 -31.39 36.31
CA HIS A 145 1.26 -32.28 35.26
C HIS A 145 0.26 -33.39 34.95
N TYR A 146 -0.37 -33.95 35.98
CA TYR A 146 -1.44 -34.92 35.83
C TYR A 146 -2.64 -34.35 35.06
N ILE A 147 -3.15 -33.17 35.47
CA ILE A 147 -4.22 -32.45 34.79
C ILE A 147 -3.83 -32.18 33.33
N SER A 148 -2.59 -31.76 33.06
CA SER A 148 -2.12 -31.46 31.71
C SER A 148 -2.22 -32.68 30.76
N TYR A 149 -1.81 -33.86 31.23
CA TYR A 149 -1.95 -35.09 30.45
C TYR A 149 -3.41 -35.49 30.26
N VAL A 150 -4.25 -35.35 31.30
CA VAL A 150 -5.70 -35.61 31.21
C VAL A 150 -6.35 -34.68 30.18
N SER A 151 -6.05 -33.39 30.21
CA SER A 151 -6.57 -32.40 29.26
C SER A 151 -6.22 -32.76 27.82
N VAL A 152 -4.99 -33.23 27.56
CA VAL A 152 -4.58 -33.68 26.22
C VAL A 152 -5.31 -34.96 25.79
N VAL A 153 -5.46 -35.95 26.69
CA VAL A 153 -6.22 -37.19 26.40
C VAL A 153 -7.67 -36.84 26.07
N MET A 154 -8.33 -36.03 26.89
CA MET A 154 -9.73 -35.67 26.72
C MET A 154 -9.95 -34.87 25.44
N TYR A 155 -9.14 -33.83 25.20
CA TYR A 155 -9.20 -33.04 23.96
C TYR A 155 -9.00 -33.92 22.72
N SER A 156 -7.98 -34.79 22.73
CA SER A 156 -7.71 -35.70 21.62
C SER A 156 -8.85 -36.70 21.38
N THR A 157 -9.55 -37.11 22.45
CA THR A 157 -10.68 -38.07 22.38
C THR A 157 -11.89 -37.42 21.73
N ILE A 158 -12.27 -36.23 22.20
CA ILE A 158 -13.40 -35.44 21.66
C ILE A 158 -13.17 -35.15 20.18
N ARG A 159 -11.97 -34.68 19.84
CA ARG A 159 -11.59 -34.33 18.46
C ARG A 159 -11.58 -35.53 17.50
N GLN A 160 -11.35 -36.74 17.99
CA GLN A 160 -11.43 -37.96 17.19
C GLN A 160 -12.83 -38.60 17.19
N ASN A 161 -13.83 -37.92 17.78
CA ASN A 161 -15.19 -38.41 17.92
C ASN A 161 -15.27 -39.80 18.58
N LYS A 162 -14.42 -40.03 19.58
CA LYS A 162 -14.37 -41.27 20.37
C LYS A 162 -15.14 -41.11 21.67
N GLU A 163 -15.72 -42.19 22.16
CA GLU A 163 -16.39 -42.19 23.46
C GLU A 163 -15.36 -42.07 24.59
N LEU A 164 -15.54 -41.10 25.49
CA LEU A 164 -14.69 -40.93 26.66
C LEU A 164 -15.31 -41.64 27.88
N VAL A 165 -14.63 -42.65 28.40
CA VAL A 165 -15.07 -43.41 29.58
C VAL A 165 -14.28 -42.96 30.81
N ILE A 166 -14.98 -42.31 31.74
CA ILE A 166 -14.46 -41.88 33.04
C ILE A 166 -15.30 -42.55 34.13
N ASN A 167 -14.65 -43.16 35.13
CA ASN A 167 -15.37 -43.69 36.28
C ASN A 167 -15.73 -42.57 37.27
N SER A 168 -16.74 -42.81 38.11
CA SER A 168 -17.24 -41.81 39.07
C SER A 168 -16.16 -41.29 40.01
N MET A 169 -15.32 -42.19 40.54
CA MET A 169 -14.21 -41.83 41.43
C MET A 169 -13.22 -40.86 40.77
N LEU A 170 -12.77 -41.13 39.53
CA LEU A 170 -11.87 -40.20 38.83
C LEU A 170 -12.55 -38.89 38.48
N LYS A 171 -13.85 -38.91 38.18
CA LYS A 171 -14.60 -37.68 37.91
C LYS A 171 -14.61 -36.77 39.14
N GLU A 172 -14.83 -37.34 40.32
CA GLU A 172 -14.73 -36.64 41.61
C GLU A 172 -13.30 -36.17 41.88
N THR A 173 -12.30 -37.03 41.73
CA THR A 173 -10.89 -36.66 41.89
C THR A 173 -10.46 -35.54 40.93
N LEU A 174 -10.93 -35.52 39.68
CA LEU A 174 -10.64 -34.44 38.74
C LEU A 174 -11.32 -33.14 39.15
N GLY A 175 -12.57 -33.21 39.60
CA GLY A 175 -13.27 -32.05 40.19
C GLY A 175 -12.53 -31.51 41.41
N GLU A 176 -12.07 -32.39 42.28
CA GLU A 176 -11.22 -32.05 43.42
C GLU A 176 -9.84 -31.57 43.01
N MET A 177 -9.24 -31.98 41.89
CA MET A 177 -7.93 -31.45 41.49
C MET A 177 -8.05 -30.07 40.84
N VAL A 178 -9.10 -29.86 40.05
CA VAL A 178 -9.44 -28.55 39.47
C VAL A 178 -9.85 -27.55 40.56
N GLY A 179 -10.45 -28.03 41.65
CA GLY A 179 -10.84 -27.23 42.81
C GLY A 179 -10.11 -27.60 44.11
N GLY A 180 -8.88 -28.11 44.05
CA GLY A 180 -8.24 -28.82 45.19
C GLY A 180 -7.55 -27.94 46.19
N ASP A 181 -7.09 -28.52 47.31
CA ASP A 181 -6.53 -27.80 48.48
C ASP A 181 -5.47 -26.73 48.12
N SER A 182 -4.67 -26.93 47.07
CA SER A 182 -3.70 -25.92 46.61
C SER A 182 -4.33 -24.71 45.92
N MET A 183 -5.50 -24.86 45.31
CA MET A 183 -6.33 -23.75 44.81
C MET A 183 -7.33 -23.27 45.87
N LYS A 184 -7.91 -24.17 46.69
CA LYS A 184 -8.78 -23.82 47.80
C LYS A 184 -8.08 -22.94 48.80
N PHE A 185 -6.83 -23.21 49.19
CA PHE A 185 -6.17 -22.40 50.22
C PHE A 185 -6.04 -20.92 49.81
N PRO A 186 -5.51 -20.57 48.62
CA PRO A 186 -5.60 -19.20 48.08
C PRO A 186 -7.03 -18.66 47.94
N ILE A 187 -7.99 -19.48 47.51
CA ILE A 187 -9.40 -19.08 47.36
C ILE A 187 -10.03 -18.77 48.73
N THR A 188 -9.83 -19.61 49.73
CA THR A 188 -10.32 -19.46 51.10
C THR A 188 -9.73 -18.22 51.75
N ILE A 189 -8.45 -17.90 51.53
CA ILE A 189 -7.87 -16.63 51.95
C ILE A 189 -8.55 -15.46 51.25
N MET A 190 -8.72 -15.53 49.92
CA MET A 190 -9.38 -14.47 49.15
C MET A 190 -10.83 -14.26 49.60
N GLU A 191 -11.59 -15.33 49.83
CA GLU A 191 -12.97 -15.28 50.31
C GLU A 191 -13.03 -14.70 51.73
N ALA A 192 -12.21 -15.22 52.64
CA ALA A 192 -12.13 -14.77 54.03
C ALA A 192 -11.73 -13.30 54.18
N ILE A 193 -11.08 -12.71 53.17
CA ILE A 193 -10.55 -11.34 53.18
C ILE A 193 -11.23 -10.46 52.10
N SER A 194 -12.25 -10.98 51.40
CA SER A 194 -12.92 -10.26 50.32
C SER A 194 -13.76 -9.08 50.80
N ASP A 195 -14.39 -9.22 51.97
CA ASP A 195 -15.13 -8.14 52.63
C ASP A 195 -14.19 -7.33 53.54
N VAL A 196 -13.61 -6.29 52.96
CA VAL A 196 -12.68 -5.41 53.68
C VAL A 196 -13.42 -4.65 54.79
N GLU A 197 -14.70 -4.33 54.62
CA GLU A 197 -15.53 -3.66 55.64
C GLU A 197 -15.73 -4.52 56.88
N GLU A 198 -15.98 -5.82 56.69
CA GLU A 198 -16.05 -6.79 57.78
C GLU A 198 -14.69 -6.96 58.47
N CYS A 199 -13.59 -6.99 57.69
CA CYS A 199 -12.24 -7.06 58.25
C CYS A 199 -11.94 -5.90 59.21
N TYR A 200 -12.44 -4.68 58.95
CA TYR A 200 -12.25 -3.55 59.89
C TYR A 200 -12.91 -3.75 61.25
N LYS A 201 -13.94 -4.60 61.35
CA LYS A 201 -14.65 -4.88 62.60
C LYS A 201 -13.92 -5.93 63.44
N ASN A 202 -12.91 -6.60 62.88
CA ASN A 202 -12.14 -7.61 63.60
C ASN A 202 -11.23 -6.98 64.66
N GLU A 203 -11.45 -7.33 65.93
CA GLU A 203 -10.69 -6.78 67.06
C GLU A 203 -9.19 -7.03 66.99
N GLU A 204 -8.74 -8.18 66.44
CA GLU A 204 -7.30 -8.47 66.32
C GLU A 204 -6.63 -7.56 65.29
N ILE A 205 -7.32 -7.29 64.18
CA ILE A 205 -6.84 -6.38 63.15
C ILE A 205 -6.76 -4.96 63.71
N VAL A 206 -7.81 -4.50 64.41
CA VAL A 206 -7.82 -3.17 65.07
C VAL A 206 -6.70 -3.06 66.11
N LYS A 207 -6.43 -4.12 66.90
CA LYS A 207 -5.31 -4.16 67.85
C LYS A 207 -3.97 -3.98 67.14
N LEU A 208 -3.76 -4.60 65.98
CA LEU A 208 -2.52 -4.43 65.19
C LEU A 208 -2.36 -2.98 64.71
N PHE A 209 -3.40 -2.37 64.14
CA PHE A 209 -3.37 -0.96 63.73
C PHE A 209 -3.00 -0.03 64.90
N ASN A 210 -3.59 -0.25 66.08
CA ASN A 210 -3.30 0.53 67.27
C ASN A 210 -1.88 0.29 67.81
N GLU A 211 -1.41 -0.95 67.81
CA GLU A 211 -0.07 -1.31 68.28
C GLU A 211 1.03 -0.60 67.48
N TYR A 212 0.85 -0.53 66.16
CA TYR A 212 1.78 0.13 65.24
C TYR A 212 1.47 1.62 65.02
N GLU A 213 0.51 2.18 65.76
CA GLU A 213 0.13 3.60 65.68
C GLU A 213 -0.15 4.06 64.23
N ILE A 214 -0.68 3.16 63.39
CA ILE A 214 -1.01 3.44 62.00
C ILE A 214 -2.30 4.25 61.96
N ALA A 215 -2.19 5.52 61.62
CA ALA A 215 -3.35 6.40 61.48
C ALA A 215 -4.08 6.13 60.15
N PHE A 216 -5.40 5.88 60.20
CA PHE A 216 -6.27 5.84 59.03
C PHE A 216 -6.47 7.23 58.42
N LYS A 217 -5.42 7.86 57.93
CA LYS A 217 -5.64 8.97 56.99
C LYS A 217 -6.09 8.35 55.67
N GLN A 218 -7.09 8.92 55.00
CA GLN A 218 -7.60 8.44 53.70
C GLN A 218 -6.57 8.54 52.55
N LYS A 219 -5.30 8.79 52.86
CA LYS A 219 -4.24 9.00 51.88
C LYS A 219 -3.49 7.68 51.69
N ASN A 220 -3.10 7.41 50.45
CA ASN A 220 -2.18 6.32 50.16
C ASN A 220 -0.80 6.60 50.76
N HIS A 221 -0.13 5.54 51.18
CA HIS A 221 1.16 5.59 51.86
C HIS A 221 2.22 4.88 51.02
N VAL A 222 3.42 5.45 50.95
CA VAL A 222 4.55 4.71 50.39
C VAL A 222 5.03 3.68 51.41
N LEU A 223 5.74 2.64 50.96
CA LEU A 223 6.30 1.62 51.84
C LEU A 223 7.17 2.24 52.96
N GLU A 224 7.91 3.32 52.67
CA GLU A 224 8.69 4.05 53.69
C GLU A 224 7.82 4.59 54.83
N ASP A 225 6.64 5.16 54.53
CA ASP A 225 5.72 5.68 55.54
C ASP A 225 5.26 4.55 56.47
N ILE A 226 4.96 3.38 55.90
CA ILE A 226 4.50 2.20 56.65
C ILE A 226 5.61 1.67 57.54
N ILE A 227 6.83 1.54 57.02
CA ILE A 227 8.00 1.17 57.84
C ILE A 227 8.20 2.19 58.97
N GLY A 228 7.99 3.48 58.70
CA GLY A 228 7.93 4.54 59.70
C GLY A 228 6.95 4.19 60.82
N TYR A 229 5.68 3.97 60.50
CA TYR A 229 4.68 3.59 61.51
C TYR A 229 5.08 2.36 62.33
N LEU A 230 5.59 1.31 61.67
CA LEU A 230 6.00 0.07 62.33
C LEU A 230 7.17 0.25 63.32
N THR A 231 7.96 1.32 63.19
CA THR A 231 9.27 1.46 63.88
C THR A 231 9.44 2.76 64.68
N ASP A 232 8.66 3.81 64.39
CA ASP A 232 8.87 5.14 64.94
C ASP A 232 8.68 5.22 66.45
N LYS A 233 7.74 4.45 67.00
CA LYS A 233 7.56 4.34 68.45
C LYS A 233 8.85 3.89 69.14
N GLU A 234 9.51 2.86 68.60
CA GLU A 234 10.77 2.35 69.14
C GLU A 234 11.91 3.35 68.96
N LYS A 235 12.01 3.99 67.77
CA LYS A 235 13.01 5.04 67.54
C LYS A 235 12.87 6.18 68.56
N ARG A 236 11.64 6.60 68.86
CA ARG A 236 11.35 7.63 69.88
C ARG A 236 11.72 7.16 71.28
N ILE A 237 11.44 5.91 71.64
CA ILE A 237 11.84 5.33 72.95
C ILE A 237 13.36 5.26 73.06
N PHE A 238 14.04 4.75 72.03
CA PHE A 238 15.49 4.62 72.00
C PHE A 238 16.19 5.98 72.13
N LYS A 239 15.69 6.99 71.40
CA LYS A 239 16.17 8.39 71.48
C LYS A 239 15.94 9.04 72.84
N LYS A 240 14.93 8.62 73.61
CA LYS A 240 14.72 9.09 74.99
C LYS A 240 15.65 8.41 75.99
N LEU A 241 16.01 7.15 75.76
CA LEU A 241 16.84 6.34 76.67
C LEU A 241 18.34 6.59 76.50
N HIS A 242 18.78 7.03 75.32
CA HIS A 242 20.18 7.32 75.01
C HIS A 242 20.37 8.84 74.89
N SER A 243 21.46 9.39 75.45
CA SER A 243 21.74 10.83 75.48
C SER A 243 21.80 11.44 74.06
N GLN A 244 21.45 12.73 73.94
CA GLN A 244 21.44 13.47 72.68
C GLN A 244 22.84 13.66 72.05
N ASP A 245 23.90 13.30 72.76
CA ASP A 245 25.30 13.49 72.36
C ASP A 245 25.86 12.35 71.49
N MET A 246 25.03 11.37 71.10
CA MET A 246 25.43 10.29 70.22
C MET A 246 25.49 10.76 68.76
N GLU A 247 26.56 10.38 68.05
CA GLU A 247 26.65 10.63 66.61
C GLU A 247 25.52 9.91 65.85
N GLN A 248 24.91 10.59 64.88
CA GLN A 248 23.73 10.08 64.16
C GLN A 248 23.97 8.71 63.50
N ALA A 249 25.16 8.47 62.97
CA ALA A 249 25.52 7.19 62.36
C ALA A 249 25.55 6.02 63.37
N ASP A 250 26.06 6.25 64.58
CA ASP A 250 26.08 5.24 65.65
C ASP A 250 24.67 5.01 66.22
N PHE A 251 23.87 6.07 66.31
CA PHE A 251 22.44 5.98 66.64
C PHE A 251 21.71 5.08 65.64
N ASP A 252 21.82 5.37 64.34
CA ASP A 252 21.13 4.61 63.28
C ASP A 252 21.59 3.15 63.25
N TYR A 253 22.89 2.90 63.44
CA TYR A 253 23.45 1.56 63.51
C TYR A 253 22.89 0.74 64.69
N LYS A 254 22.80 1.33 65.88
CA LYS A 254 22.28 0.66 67.08
C LYS A 254 20.79 0.41 66.98
N VAL A 255 20.02 1.41 66.54
CA VAL A 255 18.58 1.30 66.32
C VAL A 255 18.26 0.20 65.32
N ALA A 256 19.01 0.11 64.22
CA ALA A 256 18.85 -0.92 63.19
C ALA A 256 19.02 -2.37 63.71
N ARG A 257 19.58 -2.57 64.91
CA ARG A 257 19.88 -3.90 65.47
C ARG A 257 19.06 -4.26 66.70
N GLN A 258 18.11 -3.43 67.08
CA GLN A 258 17.28 -3.63 68.26
C GLN A 258 15.79 -3.64 67.92
N GLY A 259 14.96 -4.04 68.89
CA GLY A 259 13.50 -4.00 68.78
C GLY A 259 12.96 -4.71 67.54
N LYS A 260 11.98 -4.09 66.90
CA LYS A 260 11.37 -4.44 65.61
C LYS A 260 12.25 -4.05 64.43
N MET A 261 13.06 -2.98 64.57
CA MET A 261 13.97 -2.49 63.53
C MET A 261 14.94 -3.56 63.03
N LYS A 262 15.44 -4.44 63.91
CA LYS A 262 16.32 -5.55 63.48
C LYS A 262 15.69 -6.47 62.41
N PHE A 263 14.37 -6.67 62.46
CA PHE A 263 13.67 -7.50 61.49
C PHE A 263 13.53 -6.77 60.16
N HIS A 264 13.19 -5.48 60.19
CA HIS A 264 13.23 -4.62 59.01
C HIS A 264 14.63 -4.61 58.37
N SER A 265 15.69 -4.40 59.16
CA SER A 265 17.08 -4.39 58.69
C SER A 265 17.50 -5.74 58.10
N MET A 266 17.05 -6.86 58.68
CA MET A 266 17.33 -8.19 58.12
C MET A 266 16.65 -8.41 56.77
N VAL A 267 15.35 -8.09 56.67
CA VAL A 267 14.60 -8.26 55.41
C VAL A 267 15.12 -7.32 54.33
N SER A 268 15.36 -6.04 54.67
CA SER A 268 15.90 -5.05 53.72
C SER A 268 17.32 -5.39 53.25
N ALA A 269 18.17 -5.94 54.11
CA ALA A 269 19.49 -6.44 53.70
C ALA A 269 19.35 -7.62 52.73
N TRP A 270 18.39 -8.51 52.96
CA TRP A 270 18.12 -9.63 52.06
C TRP A 270 17.58 -9.16 50.70
N VAL A 271 16.65 -8.20 50.67
CA VAL A 271 16.14 -7.61 49.42
C VAL A 271 17.28 -6.95 48.62
N GLN A 272 18.18 -6.22 49.29
CA GLN A 272 19.36 -5.64 48.64
C GLN A 272 20.34 -6.70 48.11
N TYR A 273 20.56 -7.77 48.87
CA TYR A 273 21.38 -8.91 48.44
C TYR A 273 20.83 -9.56 47.16
N MET A 274 19.50 -9.58 46.99
CA MET A 274 18.82 -10.06 45.76
C MET A 274 18.94 -9.09 44.57
N GLY A 275 19.67 -7.97 44.72
CA GLY A 275 19.91 -7.00 43.65
C GLY A 275 18.83 -5.92 43.51
N ILE A 276 17.89 -5.82 44.45
CA ILE A 276 16.81 -4.82 44.41
C ILE A 276 17.26 -3.56 45.17
N ASN A 277 17.18 -2.39 44.53
CA ASN A 277 17.43 -1.12 45.19
C ASN A 277 16.30 -0.83 46.20
N TYR A 278 16.57 -1.15 47.47
CA TYR A 278 15.56 -1.05 48.52
C TYR A 278 15.10 0.38 48.80
N LYS A 279 15.98 1.37 48.62
CA LYS A 279 15.64 2.78 48.80
C LYS A 279 14.66 3.24 47.71
N ASP A 280 14.84 2.77 46.49
CA ASP A 280 13.92 3.08 45.41
C ASP A 280 12.57 2.39 45.62
N LEU A 281 12.59 1.08 45.90
CA LEU A 281 11.39 0.27 46.18
C LEU A 281 10.52 0.93 47.28
N LYS A 282 11.13 1.35 48.39
CA LYS A 282 10.37 1.91 49.52
C LYS A 282 9.76 3.28 49.27
N MET A 283 10.30 4.04 48.32
CA MET A 283 9.82 5.38 47.96
C MET A 283 8.75 5.36 46.86
N ASN A 284 8.74 4.33 46.02
CA ASN A 284 7.89 4.29 44.84
C ASN A 284 6.68 3.35 44.98
N ILE A 285 6.77 2.32 45.83
CA ILE A 285 5.64 1.40 46.01
C ILE A 285 4.61 1.97 46.97
N VAL A 286 3.38 2.08 46.47
CA VAL A 286 2.24 2.68 47.17
C VAL A 286 1.29 1.61 47.70
N PHE A 287 0.84 1.80 48.93
CA PHE A 287 -0.14 0.98 49.63
C PHE A 287 -1.37 1.82 50.00
N SER A 288 -2.53 1.27 49.68
CA SER A 288 -3.82 1.82 50.09
C SER A 288 -4.16 1.37 51.53
N LYS A 289 -5.19 2.00 52.09
CA LYS A 289 -5.76 1.57 53.37
C LYS A 289 -6.25 0.12 53.32
N GLU A 290 -6.87 -0.28 52.21
CA GLU A 290 -7.35 -1.65 52.00
C GLU A 290 -6.19 -2.65 51.94
N ASP A 291 -5.07 -2.27 51.33
CA ASP A 291 -3.90 -3.15 51.30
C ASP A 291 -3.40 -3.45 52.71
N LEU A 292 -3.33 -2.44 53.58
CA LEU A 292 -2.90 -2.63 54.97
C LEU A 292 -3.87 -3.50 55.77
N VAL A 293 -5.17 -3.37 55.53
CA VAL A 293 -6.16 -4.27 56.16
C VAL A 293 -5.96 -5.69 55.69
N ARG A 294 -5.82 -5.90 54.38
CA ARG A 294 -5.59 -7.22 53.80
C ARG A 294 -4.29 -7.84 54.32
N LEU A 295 -3.24 -7.05 54.52
CA LEU A 295 -1.98 -7.49 55.12
C LEU A 295 -2.21 -8.10 56.52
N PHE A 296 -2.90 -7.35 57.39
CA PHE A 296 -3.18 -7.81 58.75
C PHE A 296 -4.22 -8.92 58.80
N ALA A 297 -5.25 -8.89 57.96
CA ALA A 297 -6.23 -9.95 57.82
C ALA A 297 -5.57 -11.27 57.40
N THR A 298 -4.61 -11.21 56.47
CA THR A 298 -3.82 -12.37 56.04
C THR A 298 -2.98 -12.92 57.18
N TYR A 299 -2.32 -12.04 57.95
CA TYR A 299 -1.59 -12.44 59.14
C TYR A 299 -2.49 -13.10 60.19
N THR A 300 -3.64 -12.51 60.53
CA THR A 300 -4.58 -13.07 61.52
C THR A 300 -5.18 -14.39 61.05
N PHE A 301 -5.49 -14.50 59.76
CA PHE A 301 -5.97 -15.74 59.15
C PHE A 301 -4.93 -16.85 59.31
N PHE A 302 -3.68 -16.62 58.90
CA PHE A 302 -2.61 -17.61 59.04
C PHE A 302 -2.28 -17.94 60.49
N LYS A 303 -2.33 -16.94 61.37
CA LYS A 303 -2.15 -17.16 62.81
C LYS A 303 -3.17 -18.17 63.34
N LYS A 304 -4.44 -18.02 62.97
CA LYS A 304 -5.52 -18.93 63.35
C LYS A 304 -5.37 -20.30 62.67
N GLU A 305 -5.23 -20.31 61.36
CA GLU A 305 -5.22 -21.53 60.53
C GLU A 305 -4.05 -22.45 60.89
N PHE A 306 -2.87 -21.88 61.12
CA PHE A 306 -1.68 -22.63 61.51
C PHE A 306 -1.45 -22.69 63.02
N SER A 307 -2.43 -22.26 63.83
CA SER A 307 -2.36 -22.31 65.30
C SER A 307 -1.10 -21.64 65.89
N ILE A 308 -0.67 -20.51 65.31
CA ILE A 308 0.48 -19.73 65.80
C ILE A 308 0.07 -18.98 67.07
N ARG A 309 0.47 -19.51 68.23
CA ARG A 309 0.07 -18.98 69.55
C ARG A 309 0.97 -17.86 70.08
N ASP A 310 2.23 -17.82 69.64
CA ASP A 310 3.23 -16.87 70.13
C ASP A 310 3.43 -15.73 69.13
N ASP A 311 3.36 -14.49 69.62
CA ASP A 311 3.58 -13.27 68.85
C ASP A 311 5.08 -12.95 68.65
N LYS A 312 6.01 -13.77 69.16
CA LYS A 312 7.46 -13.59 69.01
C LYS A 312 7.91 -13.42 67.55
N TYR A 313 7.21 -14.03 66.60
CA TYR A 313 7.52 -13.95 65.16
C TYR A 313 6.65 -12.95 64.39
N LYS A 314 5.74 -12.25 65.07
CA LYS A 314 4.78 -11.33 64.44
C LYS A 314 5.47 -10.28 63.59
N ASP A 315 6.45 -9.56 64.15
CA ASP A 315 7.08 -8.43 63.47
C ASP A 315 7.86 -8.89 62.24
N ILE A 316 8.63 -9.98 62.32
CA ILE A 316 9.34 -10.53 61.17
C ILE A 316 8.39 -11.01 60.07
N ILE A 317 7.26 -11.63 60.42
CA ILE A 317 6.25 -12.06 59.45
C ILE A 317 5.63 -10.84 58.77
N ILE A 318 5.22 -9.81 59.52
CA ILE A 318 4.63 -8.59 58.97
C ILE A 318 5.61 -7.86 58.05
N PHE A 319 6.87 -7.67 58.46
CA PHE A 319 7.89 -7.07 57.58
C PHE A 319 8.13 -7.94 56.34
N SER A 320 8.16 -9.27 56.47
CA SER A 320 8.34 -10.16 55.32
C SER A 320 7.18 -10.05 54.34
N PHE A 321 5.93 -10.12 54.82
CA PHE A 321 4.74 -9.98 53.98
C PHE A 321 4.68 -8.63 53.28
N LEU A 322 4.97 -7.54 54.00
CA LEU A 322 4.97 -6.20 53.44
C LEU A 322 5.99 -6.06 52.30
N ASN A 323 7.22 -6.57 52.49
CA ASN A 323 8.26 -6.51 51.46
C ASN A 323 7.99 -7.45 50.28
N ILE A 324 7.52 -8.68 50.53
CA ILE A 324 7.10 -9.61 49.48
C ILE A 324 5.97 -8.97 48.65
N TRP A 325 5.00 -8.35 49.30
CA TRP A 325 3.91 -7.67 48.59
C TRP A 325 4.42 -6.47 47.78
N ALA A 326 5.33 -5.67 48.33
CA ALA A 326 5.90 -4.56 47.58
C ALA A 326 6.61 -5.03 46.29
N ILE A 327 7.40 -6.10 46.39
CA ILE A 327 8.06 -6.73 45.24
C ILE A 327 7.02 -7.33 44.28
N SER A 328 5.97 -7.96 44.79
CA SER A 328 4.89 -8.52 43.96
C SER A 328 4.12 -7.44 43.20
N LYS A 329 3.87 -6.27 43.81
CA LYS A 329 3.25 -5.13 43.13
C LYS A 329 4.12 -4.62 41.98
N GLU A 330 5.42 -4.45 42.22
CA GLU A 330 6.37 -4.02 41.19
C GLU A 330 6.48 -5.06 40.05
N TYR A 331 6.51 -6.34 40.42
CA TYR A 331 6.50 -7.43 39.46
C TYR A 331 5.22 -7.46 38.63
N GLU A 332 4.04 -7.31 39.24
CA GLU A 332 2.77 -7.26 38.51
C GLU A 332 2.69 -6.04 37.59
N TYR A 333 3.09 -4.87 38.06
CA TYR A 333 3.16 -3.66 37.24
C TYR A 333 4.05 -3.87 36.01
N THR A 334 5.29 -4.34 36.23
CA THR A 334 6.25 -4.61 35.15
C THR A 334 5.76 -5.69 34.20
N LYS A 335 5.18 -6.78 34.74
CA LYS A 335 4.62 -7.89 33.96
C LYS A 335 3.49 -7.41 33.05
N ASN A 336 2.53 -6.65 33.58
CA ASN A 336 1.39 -6.17 32.79
C ASN A 336 1.87 -5.22 31.71
N LYS A 337 2.73 -4.24 32.05
CA LYS A 337 3.34 -3.32 31.09
C LYS A 337 4.07 -4.04 29.94
N TYR A 338 4.80 -5.10 30.26
CA TYR A 338 5.52 -5.88 29.26
C TYR A 338 4.61 -6.77 28.39
N LEU A 339 3.52 -7.29 28.96
CA LEU A 339 2.64 -8.25 28.28
C LEU A 339 1.46 -7.62 27.54
N GLU A 340 1.03 -6.42 27.93
CA GLU A 340 -0.15 -5.73 27.41
C GLU A 340 0.30 -4.52 26.59
N ASP A 341 0.88 -3.50 27.22
CA ASP A 341 1.19 -2.21 26.57
C ASP A 341 2.13 -2.35 25.35
N ILE A 342 3.28 -3.03 25.49
CA ILE A 342 4.28 -3.13 24.42
C ILE A 342 3.74 -3.92 23.21
N LYS A 343 2.89 -4.92 23.45
CA LYS A 343 2.36 -5.76 22.38
C LYS A 343 1.15 -5.12 21.70
N GLU A 344 0.28 -4.48 22.47
CA GLU A 344 -0.86 -3.75 21.90
C GLU A 344 -0.40 -2.61 20.99
N GLU A 345 0.57 -1.80 21.45
CA GLU A 345 1.17 -0.74 20.64
C GLU A 345 1.74 -1.30 19.32
N TYR A 346 2.52 -2.37 19.39
CA TYR A 346 3.08 -3.03 18.20
C TYR A 346 2.02 -3.54 17.22
N TYR A 347 0.97 -4.22 17.69
CA TYR A 347 -0.07 -4.75 16.80
C TYR A 347 -0.99 -3.65 16.26
N GLU A 348 -1.22 -2.57 17.01
CA GLU A 348 -1.95 -1.40 16.52
C GLU A 348 -1.18 -0.69 15.41
N GLU A 349 0.12 -0.48 15.59
CA GLU A 349 1.01 0.07 14.55
C GLU A 349 1.03 -0.81 13.30
N LEU A 350 1.20 -2.13 13.46
CA LEU A 350 1.17 -3.07 12.35
C LEU A 350 -0.16 -3.04 11.57
N SER A 351 -1.28 -2.98 12.30
CA SER A 351 -2.61 -2.90 11.69
C SER A 351 -2.77 -1.59 10.89
N SER A 352 -2.30 -0.47 11.45
CA SER A 352 -2.29 0.83 10.77
C SER A 352 -1.46 0.78 9.47
N ILE A 353 -0.23 0.27 9.55
CA ILE A 353 0.67 0.14 8.39
C ILE A 353 0.05 -0.77 7.32
N LYS A 354 -0.59 -1.88 7.73
CA LYS A 354 -1.25 -2.80 6.80
C LYS A 354 -2.42 -2.14 6.07
N ASN A 355 -3.22 -1.36 6.78
CA ASN A 355 -4.34 -0.63 6.17
C ASN A 355 -3.85 0.46 5.22
N GLU A 356 -2.76 1.17 5.57
CA GLU A 356 -2.13 2.13 4.67
C GLU A 356 -1.57 1.46 3.42
N LEU A 357 -0.91 0.31 3.57
CA LEU A 357 -0.39 -0.48 2.45
C LEU A 357 -1.54 -0.94 1.55
N LEU A 358 -2.66 -1.40 2.11
CA LEU A 358 -3.82 -1.81 1.33
C LEU A 358 -4.37 -0.64 0.50
N LEU A 359 -4.53 0.53 1.11
CA LEU A 359 -4.96 1.75 0.42
C LEU A 359 -3.99 2.14 -0.70
N GLN A 360 -2.68 2.09 -0.45
CA GLN A 360 -1.67 2.36 -1.48
C GLN A 360 -1.71 1.34 -2.62
N THR A 361 -1.94 0.05 -2.33
CA THR A 361 -2.06 -0.99 -3.36
C THR A 361 -3.31 -0.79 -4.23
N GLU A 362 -4.44 -0.39 -3.64
CA GLU A 362 -5.65 -0.06 -4.39
C GLU A 362 -5.44 1.17 -5.29
N GLN A 363 -4.78 2.22 -4.78
CA GLN A 363 -4.43 3.41 -5.56
C GLN A 363 -3.46 3.09 -6.71
N LEU A 364 -2.48 2.22 -6.48
CA LEU A 364 -1.57 1.77 -7.52
C LEU A 364 -2.30 0.96 -8.59
N ALA A 365 -3.23 0.08 -8.19
CA ALA A 365 -4.04 -0.70 -9.13
C ALA A 365 -4.92 0.22 -10.00
N THR A 366 -5.53 1.25 -9.41
CA THR A 366 -6.32 2.24 -10.18
C THR A 366 -5.43 3.02 -11.15
N LYS A 367 -4.28 3.53 -10.70
CA LYS A 367 -3.33 4.23 -11.58
C LYS A 367 -2.79 3.34 -12.69
N GLN A 368 -2.56 2.07 -12.43
CA GLN A 368 -2.13 1.11 -13.45
C GLN A 368 -3.20 0.92 -14.51
N ALA A 369 -4.47 0.77 -14.11
CA ALA A 369 -5.59 0.68 -15.04
C ALA A 369 -5.72 1.96 -15.89
N GLU A 370 -5.69 3.15 -15.27
CA GLU A 370 -5.72 4.43 -16.00
C GLU A 370 -4.55 4.60 -16.98
N THR A 371 -3.36 4.12 -16.59
CA THR A 371 -2.17 4.19 -17.45
C THR A 371 -2.30 3.22 -18.61
N GLN A 372 -2.85 2.01 -18.40
CA GLN A 372 -3.12 1.05 -19.47
C GLN A 372 -4.15 1.59 -20.46
N ASP A 373 -5.23 2.21 -19.99
CA ASP A 373 -6.24 2.82 -20.86
C ASP A 373 -5.64 3.95 -21.71
N LYS A 374 -4.85 4.85 -21.09
CA LYS A 374 -4.14 5.90 -21.82
C LYS A 374 -3.16 5.33 -22.84
N GLN A 375 -2.46 4.26 -22.50
CA GLN A 375 -1.53 3.60 -23.41
C GLN A 375 -2.25 3.04 -24.65
N GLN A 376 -3.42 2.43 -24.47
CA GLN A 376 -4.23 1.93 -25.59
C GLN A 376 -4.72 3.07 -26.49
N VAL A 377 -5.22 4.17 -25.92
CA VAL A 377 -5.65 5.34 -26.69
C VAL A 377 -4.48 5.90 -27.51
N ILE A 378 -3.30 6.05 -26.89
CA ILE A 378 -2.10 6.54 -27.58
C ILE A 378 -1.66 5.57 -28.69
N GLU A 379 -1.78 4.26 -28.50
CA GLU A 379 -1.48 3.27 -29.53
C GLU A 379 -2.46 3.34 -30.72
N GLU A 380 -3.75 3.53 -30.46
CA GLU A 380 -4.76 3.74 -31.49
C GLU A 380 -4.54 5.04 -32.27
N GLU A 381 -4.28 6.15 -31.58
CA GLU A 381 -3.96 7.43 -32.22
C GLU A 381 -2.68 7.34 -33.06
N ASN A 382 -1.64 6.68 -32.55
CA ASN A 382 -0.40 6.47 -33.32
C ASN A 382 -0.64 5.62 -34.57
N LYS A 383 -1.53 4.63 -34.51
CA LYS A 383 -1.90 3.83 -35.67
C LYS A 383 -2.60 4.69 -36.72
N LEU A 384 -3.59 5.48 -36.33
CA LEU A 384 -4.31 6.38 -37.23
C LEU A 384 -3.38 7.41 -37.88
N LEU A 385 -2.50 8.03 -37.10
CA LEU A 385 -1.51 8.99 -37.60
C LEU A 385 -0.52 8.35 -38.58
N ARG A 386 -0.16 7.07 -38.40
CA ARG A 386 0.68 6.34 -39.35
C ARG A 386 -0.05 6.11 -40.68
N GLU A 387 -1.31 5.69 -40.62
CA GLU A 387 -2.15 5.48 -41.80
C GLU A 387 -2.35 6.79 -42.59
N GLU A 388 -2.62 7.90 -41.89
CA GLU A 388 -2.76 9.23 -42.51
C GLU A 388 -1.44 9.70 -43.16
N ASN A 389 -0.32 9.52 -42.46
CA ASN A 389 1.01 9.84 -43.00
C ASN A 389 1.31 9.07 -44.29
N GLU A 390 0.96 7.78 -44.35
CA GLU A 390 1.12 7.00 -45.57
C GLU A 390 0.20 7.47 -46.71
N ALA A 391 -1.04 7.85 -46.40
CA ALA A 391 -1.98 8.37 -47.39
C ALA A 391 -1.49 9.71 -47.97
N LEU A 392 -0.98 10.61 -47.12
CA LEU A 392 -0.41 11.89 -47.54
C LEU A 392 0.85 11.69 -48.39
N LYS A 393 1.75 10.77 -48.01
CA LYS A 393 2.92 10.41 -48.84
C LYS A 393 2.51 9.92 -50.23
N ARG A 394 1.44 9.12 -50.32
CA ARG A 394 0.90 8.66 -51.62
C ARG A 394 0.34 9.82 -52.46
N LYS A 395 -0.35 10.78 -51.84
CA LYS A 395 -0.87 11.97 -52.53
C LYS A 395 0.26 12.86 -53.05
N ILE A 396 1.28 13.12 -52.24
CA ILE A 396 2.46 13.91 -52.64
C ILE A 396 3.10 13.29 -53.90
N LYS A 397 3.34 11.98 -53.87
CA LYS A 397 3.93 11.27 -55.03
C LYS A 397 3.08 11.40 -56.31
N ARG A 398 1.74 11.37 -56.21
CA ARG A 398 0.86 11.56 -57.36
C ARG A 398 0.93 12.99 -57.92
N HIS A 399 0.93 13.99 -57.05
CA HIS A 399 1.03 15.38 -57.50
C HIS A 399 2.37 15.69 -58.14
N GLU A 400 3.48 15.12 -57.65
CA GLU A 400 4.79 15.24 -58.29
C GLU A 400 4.80 14.67 -59.71
N GLN A 401 4.14 13.52 -59.94
CA GLN A 401 4.00 12.93 -61.27
C GLN A 401 3.19 13.82 -62.22
N GLN A 402 2.06 14.36 -61.77
CA GLN A 402 1.23 15.28 -62.55
C GLN A 402 1.99 16.56 -62.92
N LEU A 403 2.78 17.10 -61.99
CA LEU A 403 3.59 18.29 -62.23
C LEU A 403 4.64 18.06 -63.31
N GLN A 404 5.19 16.85 -63.40
CA GLN A 404 6.19 16.48 -64.39
C GLN A 404 5.58 16.33 -65.79
N GLU A 405 4.40 15.74 -65.89
CA GLU A 405 3.65 15.57 -67.15
C GLU A 405 3.27 16.93 -67.77
N VAL A 406 2.76 17.87 -66.95
CA VAL A 406 2.43 19.22 -67.42
C VAL A 406 3.66 19.96 -67.96
N LYS A 407 4.83 19.80 -67.32
CA LYS A 407 6.08 20.42 -67.80
C LYS A 407 6.51 19.85 -69.15
N GLN A 408 6.38 18.54 -69.36
CA GLN A 408 6.72 17.91 -70.64
C GLN A 408 5.81 18.42 -71.77
N ASN A 409 4.49 18.45 -71.54
CA ASN A 409 3.52 18.95 -72.53
C ASN A 409 3.79 20.41 -72.91
N SER A 410 4.17 21.26 -71.94
CA SER A 410 4.52 22.66 -72.22
C SER A 410 5.76 22.79 -73.12
N THR A 411 6.70 21.84 -73.03
CA THR A 411 7.94 21.88 -73.81
C THR A 411 7.66 21.45 -75.26
N GLU A 412 6.80 20.45 -75.44
CA GLU A 412 6.38 19.95 -76.75
C GLU A 412 5.58 21.00 -77.56
N LEU A 413 4.67 21.72 -76.90
CA LEU A 413 3.92 22.81 -77.52
C LEU A 413 4.82 23.96 -78.01
N LEU A 414 5.94 24.21 -77.32
CA LEU A 414 6.91 25.22 -77.75
C LEU A 414 7.66 24.79 -79.02
N ALA A 415 8.06 23.53 -79.11
CA ALA A 415 8.72 22.97 -80.29
C ALA A 415 7.78 22.93 -81.52
N LEU A 416 6.49 22.63 -81.31
CA LEU A 416 5.47 22.65 -82.37
C LEU A 416 5.26 24.05 -82.96
N ARG A 417 5.27 25.10 -82.13
CA ARG A 417 5.15 26.49 -82.59
C ARG A 417 6.36 26.94 -83.42
N GLU A 418 7.55 26.48 -83.04
CA GLU A 418 8.80 26.76 -83.76
C GLU A 418 8.81 26.08 -85.14
N LEU A 419 8.34 24.83 -85.22
CA LEU A 419 8.22 24.10 -86.50
C LEU A 419 7.24 24.79 -87.47
N LEU A 420 6.07 25.22 -86.98
CA LEU A 420 5.07 25.91 -87.80
C LEU A 420 5.60 27.24 -88.35
N PHE A 421 6.34 27.98 -87.52
CA PHE A 421 7.01 29.21 -87.95
C PHE A 421 8.05 28.96 -89.07
N ASP A 422 8.78 27.86 -89.01
CA ASP A 422 9.75 27.49 -90.04
C ASP A 422 9.08 27.02 -91.36
N LEU A 423 7.91 26.38 -91.26
CA LEU A 423 7.12 25.93 -92.42
C LEU A 423 6.44 27.11 -93.14
N GLU A 424 5.85 28.06 -92.40
CA GLU A 424 5.22 29.26 -92.97
C GLU A 424 6.21 30.21 -93.68
N ASN A 425 7.52 30.10 -93.40
CA ASN A 425 8.55 30.87 -94.09
C ASN A 425 9.07 30.20 -95.38
N LYS A 426 8.71 28.93 -95.66
CA LYS A 426 9.19 28.16 -96.82
C LYS A 426 8.17 27.95 -97.93
N GLU A 427 6.89 28.20 -97.69
CA GLU A 427 5.84 28.16 -98.71
C GLU A 427 5.42 29.58 -99.11
N GLU A 428 5.08 29.76 -100.39
CA GLU A 428 4.58 30.98 -101.06
C GLU A 428 5.63 31.99 -101.59
N THR A 429 6.40 31.54 -102.58
CA THR A 429 6.54 32.35 -103.80
C THR A 429 5.48 31.87 -104.78
N LEU A 430 4.79 32.79 -105.49
CA LEU A 430 3.79 32.56 -106.56
C LEU A 430 2.32 32.66 -106.13
N GLN A 431 1.74 33.86 -106.18
CA GLN A 431 0.87 34.31 -107.28
C GLN A 431 0.09 35.57 -106.85
N CYS A 432 0.48 36.70 -107.42
CA CYS A 432 -0.37 37.87 -107.53
C CYS A 432 -1.59 37.51 -108.38
N ARG A 433 -2.79 37.53 -107.79
CA ARG A 433 -4.00 37.80 -108.57
C ARG A 433 -4.32 39.28 -108.42
N ASN A 434 -4.16 39.99 -109.53
CA ASN A 434 -4.69 41.34 -109.73
C ASN A 434 -6.18 41.33 -109.36
N LEU A 435 -6.53 42.07 -108.31
CA LEU A 435 -7.89 42.49 -108.06
C LEU A 435 -7.90 44.01 -108.10
N HIS A 436 -8.61 44.52 -109.10
CA HIS A 436 -8.99 45.91 -109.26
C HIS A 436 -9.71 46.39 -107.99
N ILE A 437 -9.21 47.46 -107.37
CA ILE A 437 -9.90 48.15 -106.28
C ILE A 437 -9.77 49.65 -106.52
N GLU A 438 -10.58 50.17 -107.44
CA GLU A 438 -10.98 51.58 -107.43
C GLU A 438 -12.44 51.62 -107.00
N GLU A 439 -12.64 51.58 -105.69
CA GLU A 439 -13.78 52.13 -104.92
C GLU A 439 -13.64 51.61 -103.48
N GLN A 440 -13.72 52.50 -102.49
CA GLN A 440 -13.64 52.23 -101.03
C GLN A 440 -12.24 52.06 -100.38
N TYR A 441 -11.16 52.63 -100.94
CA TYR A 441 -9.86 52.63 -100.23
C TYR A 441 -9.90 53.51 -98.96
N GLU A 442 -10.56 54.67 -99.02
CA GLU A 442 -10.69 55.61 -97.89
C GLU A 442 -11.51 55.03 -96.73
N ASP A 443 -12.62 54.33 -97.01
CA ASP A 443 -13.46 53.70 -95.98
C ASP A 443 -12.69 52.63 -95.18
N ARG A 444 -11.79 51.88 -95.84
CA ARG A 444 -10.94 50.87 -95.19
C ARG A 444 -9.92 51.50 -94.26
N LEU A 445 -9.27 52.58 -94.70
CA LEU A 445 -8.35 53.33 -93.86
C LEU A 445 -9.07 53.92 -92.64
N GLN A 446 -10.31 54.38 -92.80
CA GLN A 446 -11.11 54.86 -91.68
C GLN A 446 -11.43 53.74 -90.67
N TYR A 447 -11.80 52.55 -91.15
CA TYR A 447 -12.04 51.38 -90.29
C TYR A 447 -10.77 50.94 -89.54
N LEU A 448 -9.64 50.79 -90.23
CA LEU A 448 -8.37 50.41 -89.61
C LEU A 448 -7.92 51.47 -88.59
N ASN A 449 -8.06 52.75 -88.91
CA ASN A 449 -7.71 53.83 -87.98
C ASN A 449 -8.60 53.88 -86.71
N SER A 450 -9.75 53.18 -86.68
CA SER A 450 -10.61 53.08 -85.50
C SER A 450 -10.22 51.99 -84.51
N LYS A 451 -9.27 51.10 -84.85
CA LYS A 451 -8.89 49.91 -84.07
C LYS A 451 -7.58 50.10 -83.30
N LYS A 452 -7.44 49.41 -82.16
CA LYS A 452 -6.23 49.41 -81.32
C LYS A 452 -5.42 48.15 -81.57
N CYS A 453 -4.64 48.16 -82.64
CA CYS A 453 -3.76 47.05 -83.01
C CYS A 453 -2.28 47.43 -82.90
N ALA A 454 -1.42 46.42 -82.81
CA ALA A 454 0.03 46.59 -82.88
C ALA A 454 0.63 45.85 -84.08
N ILE A 455 1.61 46.45 -84.74
CA ILE A 455 2.46 45.81 -85.75
C ILE A 455 3.87 45.67 -85.18
N VAL A 456 4.38 44.44 -85.12
CA VAL A 456 5.72 44.10 -84.61
C VAL A 456 6.59 43.58 -85.74
N GLY A 457 7.78 44.16 -85.90
CA GLY A 457 8.72 43.78 -86.95
C GLY A 457 8.48 44.48 -88.29
N GLY A 458 9.25 44.12 -89.30
CA GLY A 458 9.31 44.85 -90.58
C GLY A 458 10.42 45.91 -90.59
N HIS A 459 10.92 46.25 -91.78
CA HIS A 459 11.93 47.30 -91.93
C HIS A 459 11.34 48.67 -91.53
N PRO A 460 12.09 49.56 -90.84
CA PRO A 460 11.57 50.87 -90.41
C PRO A 460 10.96 51.69 -91.54
N ASP A 461 11.55 51.66 -92.73
CA ASP A 461 11.01 52.36 -93.91
C ASP A 461 9.65 51.81 -94.37
N TRP A 462 9.43 50.51 -94.24
CA TRP A 462 8.14 49.88 -94.57
C TRP A 462 7.08 50.25 -93.53
N GLN A 463 7.43 50.21 -92.23
CA GLN A 463 6.53 50.68 -91.17
C GLN A 463 6.16 52.15 -91.37
N ASN A 464 7.13 53.00 -91.69
CA ASN A 464 6.91 54.42 -91.94
C ASN A 464 5.98 54.68 -93.12
N LYS A 465 6.01 53.82 -94.15
CA LYS A 465 5.08 53.92 -95.28
C LYS A 465 3.66 53.51 -94.90
N ILE A 466 3.49 52.38 -94.21
CA ILE A 466 2.16 51.95 -93.71
C ILE A 466 1.59 52.97 -92.73
N LYS A 467 2.44 53.57 -91.89
CA LYS A 467 2.04 54.56 -90.89
C LYS A 467 1.46 55.84 -91.50
N LYS A 468 1.79 56.16 -92.76
CA LYS A 468 1.17 57.28 -93.48
C LYS A 468 -0.32 57.04 -93.73
N ASP A 469 -0.69 55.78 -93.98
CA ASP A 469 -2.07 55.39 -94.30
C ASP A 469 -2.84 54.93 -93.04
N ILE A 470 -2.14 54.26 -92.09
CA ILE A 470 -2.69 53.77 -90.82
C ILE A 470 -1.89 54.36 -89.67
N SER A 471 -2.40 55.45 -89.10
CA SER A 471 -1.76 56.19 -88.01
C SER A 471 -2.13 55.70 -86.60
N SER A 472 -3.25 54.98 -86.44
CA SER A 472 -3.74 54.53 -85.13
C SER A 472 -2.99 53.34 -84.53
N PHE A 473 -2.31 52.54 -85.35
CA PHE A 473 -1.64 51.32 -84.90
C PHE A 473 -0.34 51.64 -84.16
N LEU A 474 0.01 50.80 -83.19
CA LEU A 474 1.30 50.88 -82.52
C LEU A 474 2.35 50.06 -83.29
N PHE A 475 3.39 50.72 -83.77
CA PHE A 475 4.49 50.06 -84.48
C PHE A 475 5.67 49.82 -83.54
N ILE A 476 6.18 48.58 -83.51
CA ILE A 476 7.30 48.15 -82.69
C ILE A 476 8.45 47.72 -83.62
N ASN A 477 9.56 48.44 -83.55
CA ASN A 477 10.76 48.16 -84.33
C ASN A 477 11.59 47.02 -83.72
N VAL A 478 12.33 46.32 -84.59
CA VAL A 478 13.15 45.16 -84.22
C VAL A 478 14.29 45.52 -83.24
N ASP A 479 14.70 46.79 -83.20
CA ASP A 479 15.81 47.29 -82.39
C ASP A 479 15.39 47.79 -80.99
N GLU A 480 14.08 47.82 -80.66
CA GLU A 480 13.57 48.23 -79.33
C GLU A 480 13.71 47.12 -78.27
N LYS A 481 14.92 46.59 -78.07
CA LYS A 481 15.21 45.37 -77.27
C LYS A 481 14.78 45.41 -75.78
N GLY A 482 14.58 46.61 -75.22
CA GLY A 482 14.31 46.84 -73.79
C GLY A 482 12.86 47.17 -73.39
N ARG A 483 11.92 47.23 -74.35
CA ARG A 483 10.53 47.65 -74.07
C ARG A 483 9.74 46.53 -73.37
N ASN A 484 9.00 46.86 -72.31
CA ASN A 484 8.03 45.94 -71.71
C ASN A 484 6.78 45.87 -72.62
N LEU A 485 6.46 44.66 -73.09
CA LEU A 485 5.38 44.40 -74.04
C LEU A 485 4.09 43.89 -73.38
N SER A 486 3.99 43.96 -72.05
CA SER A 486 2.80 43.50 -71.31
C SER A 486 1.51 44.20 -71.77
N PHE A 487 1.60 45.44 -72.26
CA PHE A 487 0.44 46.19 -72.78
C PHE A 487 -0.21 45.54 -74.02
N LEU A 488 0.47 44.63 -74.71
CA LEU A 488 -0.09 43.90 -75.86
C LEU A 488 -1.26 42.99 -75.44
N ASN A 489 -1.37 42.64 -74.16
CA ASN A 489 -2.45 41.81 -73.63
C ASN A 489 -3.85 42.45 -73.69
N ASN A 490 -3.94 43.75 -73.97
CA ASN A 490 -5.18 44.55 -74.01
C ASN A 490 -5.45 45.15 -75.40
N MET A 491 -4.80 44.65 -76.45
CA MET A 491 -5.00 45.11 -77.83
C MET A 491 -6.08 44.29 -78.54
N ASP A 492 -6.68 44.85 -79.59
CA ASP A 492 -7.67 44.13 -80.42
C ASP A 492 -7.00 42.98 -81.20
N ALA A 493 -5.79 43.21 -81.72
CA ALA A 493 -4.96 42.21 -82.39
C ALA A 493 -3.48 42.62 -82.43
N VAL A 494 -2.60 41.64 -82.57
CA VAL A 494 -1.16 41.84 -82.80
C VAL A 494 -0.76 41.23 -84.14
N PHE A 495 -0.25 42.07 -85.04
CA PHE A 495 0.30 41.67 -86.32
C PHE A 495 1.82 41.56 -86.24
N ILE A 496 2.38 40.51 -86.80
CA ILE A 496 3.82 40.22 -86.77
C ILE A 496 4.33 40.12 -88.21
N LYS A 497 5.20 41.04 -88.62
CA LYS A 497 5.86 41.00 -89.92
C LYS A 497 7.07 40.07 -89.83
N THR A 498 6.98 38.88 -90.42
CA THR A 498 7.95 37.80 -90.19
C THR A 498 9.27 37.97 -90.92
N THR A 499 9.27 38.66 -92.07
CA THR A 499 10.46 38.85 -92.93
C THR A 499 11.55 39.72 -92.29
N TYR A 500 11.25 40.45 -91.23
CA TYR A 500 12.23 41.28 -90.52
C TYR A 500 11.87 41.35 -89.02
N LEU A 501 12.17 40.27 -88.28
CA LEU A 501 11.96 40.13 -86.83
C LEU A 501 13.04 39.21 -86.22
N ASN A 502 13.52 39.50 -85.01
CA ASN A 502 14.43 38.60 -84.28
C ASN A 502 13.67 37.65 -83.33
N HIS A 503 14.16 36.42 -83.16
CA HIS A 503 13.53 35.38 -82.32
C HIS A 503 13.32 35.82 -80.86
N SER A 504 14.23 36.63 -80.30
CA SER A 504 14.09 37.11 -78.92
C SER A 504 12.86 38.01 -78.74
N LEU A 505 12.60 38.91 -79.70
CA LEU A 505 11.43 39.78 -79.70
C LEU A 505 10.14 38.98 -79.98
N TYR A 506 10.20 37.98 -80.87
CA TYR A 506 9.09 37.06 -81.11
C TYR A 506 8.63 36.36 -79.82
N TYR A 507 9.52 35.68 -79.09
CA TYR A 507 9.15 34.98 -77.86
C TYR A 507 8.66 35.92 -76.75
N LYS A 508 9.18 37.15 -76.69
CA LYS A 508 8.66 38.17 -75.75
C LYS A 508 7.21 38.55 -76.07
N VAL A 509 6.86 38.71 -77.34
CA VAL A 509 5.48 38.98 -77.78
C VAL A 509 4.58 37.80 -77.45
N ILE A 510 4.98 36.58 -77.80
CA ILE A 510 4.20 35.38 -77.50
C ILE A 510 3.94 35.26 -76.00
N ASN A 511 4.98 35.35 -75.16
CA ASN A 511 4.82 35.24 -73.70
C ASN A 511 3.93 36.35 -73.11
N ALA A 512 3.96 37.57 -73.66
CA ALA A 512 3.10 38.66 -73.21
C ALA A 512 1.61 38.42 -73.54
N VAL A 513 1.31 37.63 -74.57
CA VAL A 513 -0.05 37.39 -75.09
C VAL A 513 -0.61 35.98 -74.78
N ASN A 514 0.25 35.00 -74.48
CA ASN A 514 -0.08 33.57 -74.33
C ASN A 514 -1.13 33.24 -73.23
N MET A 515 -1.52 34.20 -72.41
CA MET A 515 -2.53 34.04 -71.35
C MET A 515 -3.67 35.07 -71.40
N SER A 516 -3.66 36.01 -72.37
CA SER A 516 -4.65 37.09 -72.45
C SER A 516 -5.74 36.86 -73.50
N GLY A 517 -5.60 35.85 -74.36
CA GLY A 517 -6.56 35.54 -75.41
C GLY A 517 -6.53 36.51 -76.61
N VAL A 518 -5.55 37.42 -76.67
CA VAL A 518 -5.42 38.36 -77.80
C VAL A 518 -4.96 37.61 -79.06
N PRO A 519 -5.61 37.82 -80.21
CA PRO A 519 -5.28 37.14 -81.45
C PRO A 519 -3.98 37.67 -82.07
N ILE A 520 -3.21 36.76 -82.67
CA ILE A 520 -1.93 37.05 -83.33
C ILE A 520 -2.03 36.68 -84.81
N PHE A 521 -1.63 37.60 -85.68
CA PHE A 521 -1.63 37.42 -87.13
C PHE A 521 -0.23 37.64 -87.71
N TYR A 522 0.13 36.87 -88.73
CA TYR A 522 1.41 36.98 -89.41
C TYR A 522 1.25 37.69 -90.75
N LEU A 523 2.14 38.66 -91.01
CA LEU A 523 2.23 39.40 -92.26
C LEU A 523 3.52 38.99 -92.95
N ASN A 524 3.44 38.19 -94.02
CA ASN A 524 4.61 37.69 -94.74
C ASN A 524 4.47 37.75 -96.27
N ARG A 525 3.27 38.06 -96.78
CA ARG A 525 2.91 37.86 -98.19
C ARG A 525 3.52 38.87 -99.16
N THR A 526 3.74 40.11 -98.73
CA THR A 526 4.19 41.18 -99.63
C THR A 526 4.76 42.38 -98.87
N ASP A 527 5.62 43.14 -99.54
CA ASP A 527 6.09 44.46 -99.08
C ASP A 527 5.35 45.61 -99.81
N ASN A 528 4.43 45.28 -100.72
CA ASN A 528 3.51 46.25 -101.30
C ASN A 528 2.53 46.74 -100.23
N ILE A 529 2.47 48.06 -100.05
CA ILE A 529 1.73 48.70 -98.95
C ILE A 529 0.22 48.49 -99.10
N GLU A 530 -0.33 48.72 -100.28
CA GLU A 530 -1.78 48.57 -100.53
C GLU A 530 -2.24 47.13 -100.31
N LEU A 531 -1.47 46.16 -100.80
CA LEU A 531 -1.76 44.74 -100.58
C LEU A 531 -1.63 44.34 -99.11
N THR A 532 -0.64 44.91 -98.39
CA THR A 532 -0.49 44.68 -96.95
C THR A 532 -1.68 45.26 -96.18
N ILE A 533 -2.12 46.47 -96.52
CA ILE A 533 -3.26 47.13 -95.87
C ILE A 533 -4.54 46.32 -96.11
N ASN A 534 -4.72 45.78 -97.32
CA ASN A 534 -5.82 44.87 -97.62
C ASN A 534 -5.73 43.57 -96.82
N GLU A 535 -4.55 42.95 -96.71
CA GLU A 535 -4.35 41.76 -95.88
C GLU A 535 -4.67 42.02 -94.41
N ILE A 536 -4.18 43.13 -93.84
CA ILE A 536 -4.49 43.54 -92.46
C ILE A 536 -6.00 43.69 -92.30
N ASN A 537 -6.67 44.35 -93.25
CA ASN A 537 -8.11 44.55 -93.20
C ASN A 537 -8.88 43.23 -93.27
N GLU A 538 -8.52 42.33 -94.18
CA GLU A 538 -9.13 41.00 -94.31
C GLU A 538 -8.97 40.18 -93.03
N ARG A 539 -7.76 40.11 -92.46
CA ARG A 539 -7.47 39.35 -91.24
C ARG A 539 -8.20 39.92 -90.02
N LEU A 540 -8.30 41.24 -89.92
CA LEU A 540 -8.98 41.91 -88.82
C LEU A 540 -10.52 41.83 -88.95
N SER A 541 -11.05 41.87 -90.18
CA SER A 541 -12.49 41.78 -90.44
C SER A 541 -13.02 40.34 -90.38
N SER A 542 -12.22 39.34 -90.77
CA SER A 542 -12.58 37.92 -90.65
C SER A 542 -12.74 37.44 -89.20
N GLN A 543 -12.24 38.17 -88.21
CA GLN A 543 -12.58 37.92 -86.80
C GLN A 543 -13.98 38.39 -86.39
N ILE A 544 -14.59 39.35 -87.11
CA ILE A 544 -15.95 39.82 -86.81
C ILE A 544 -17.01 38.84 -87.33
N SER A 545 -16.65 37.98 -88.29
CA SER A 545 -17.52 36.93 -88.84
C SER A 545 -17.46 35.59 -88.11
N ALA A 546 -16.62 35.49 -87.06
CA ALA A 546 -16.36 34.25 -86.32
C ALA A 546 -16.33 34.47 -84.80
N ASN A 547 -17.29 35.25 -84.29
CA ASN A 547 -17.67 35.20 -82.87
C ASN A 547 -18.84 34.24 -82.68
#